data_AF-A0A7V7CXL2-F1
#
_entry.id   AF-A0A7V7CXL2-F1
#
_cell.length_a   1.000
_cell.length_b   1.000
_cell.length_c   1.000
_cell.angle_alpha   90.00
_cell.angle_beta   90.00
_cell.angle_gamma   90.00
#
_symmetry.space_group_name_H-M   'P 1'
#
loop_
_entity.id
_entity.type
_entity.pdbx_description
1 polymer ?
#
loop_
_entity_poly.entity_id
_entity_poly.type
_entity_poly.pdbx_seq_one_letter_code
_entity_poly.pdbx_strand_id
1 'polypeptide(L)' 'MNEAPDFLSSAHRLVAEAQALGALFHPDGSWSMAASLTALPSALADRLRVHRRAVVLLMAKTPDAG' A
#
# COMPACT_ATOMS: atom_id res chain seq x y z
N MET A 1 -19.16 12.27 12.43
CA MET A 1 -18.06 12.08 11.45
C MET A 1 -16.96 11.26 12.13
N ASN A 2 -16.95 9.94 11.95
CA ASN A 2 -15.92 9.03 12.49
C ASN A 2 -15.54 7.99 11.41
N GLU A 3 -15.35 8.42 10.16
CA GLU A 3 -15.03 7.54 9.01
C GLU A 3 -13.53 7.32 8.78
N ALA A 4 -12.66 8.01 9.53
CA ALA A 4 -11.22 7.97 9.29
C ALA A 4 -10.49 6.65 9.66
N PRO A 5 -10.87 5.85 10.68
CA PRO A 5 -10.06 4.69 11.07
C PRO A 5 -10.22 3.51 10.12
N ASP A 6 -11.43 3.22 9.64
CA ASP A 6 -11.68 2.08 8.74
C ASP A 6 -10.94 2.20 7.41
N PHE A 7 -10.84 3.42 6.88
CA PHE A 7 -10.18 3.68 5.60
C PHE A 7 -8.66 3.43 5.67
N LEU A 8 -7.98 3.95 6.71
CA LEU A 8 -6.55 3.72 6.91
C LEU A 8 -6.26 2.26 7.29
N SER A 9 -7.13 1.64 8.10
CA SER A 9 -6.99 0.24 8.50
C SER A 9 -7.13 -0.71 7.31
N SER A 10 -8.08 -0.42 6.40
CA SER A 10 -8.24 -1.16 5.14
C SER A 10 -7.03 -1.01 4.23
N ALA A 11 -6.52 0.21 4.05
CA ALA A 11 -5.33 0.44 3.25
C ALA A 11 -4.09 -0.26 3.82
N HIS A 12 -3.92 -0.28 5.14
CA HIS A 12 -2.82 -0.99 5.80
C HIS A 12 -2.87 -2.50 5.54
N ARG A 13 -4.07 -3.11 5.58
CA ARG A 13 -4.25 -4.52 5.20
C ARG A 13 -3.86 -4.79 3.75
N LEU A 14 -4.32 -3.97 2.81
CA LEU A 14 -3.98 -4.14 1.39
C LEU A 14 -2.48 -4.01 1.14
N VAL A 15 -1.83 -3.04 1.80
CA VAL A 15 -0.37 -2.87 1.72
C VAL A 15 0.35 -4.09 2.26
N ALA A 16 -0.07 -4.62 3.41
CA ALA A 16 0.53 -5.82 4.00
C ALA A 16 0.35 -7.06 3.09
N GLU A 17 -0.83 -7.26 2.51
CA GLU A 17 -1.07 -8.34 1.54
C GLU A 17 -0.17 -8.21 0.31
N ALA A 18 -0.04 -6.99 -0.22
CA ALA A 18 0.82 -6.75 -1.38
C ALA A 18 2.31 -6.92 -1.05
N GLN A 19 2.76 -6.49 0.13
CA GLN A 19 4.13 -6.71 0.61
C GLN A 19 4.44 -8.20 0.83
N ALA A 20 3.48 -8.98 1.31
CA ALA A 20 3.63 -10.44 1.41
C ALA A 20 3.79 -11.10 0.02
N LEU A 21 3.23 -10.48 -1.01
CA LEU A 21 3.43 -10.83 -2.43
C LEU A 21 4.64 -10.10 -3.05
N GLY A 22 5.51 -9.52 -2.22
CA GLY A 22 6.75 -8.85 -2.61
C GLY A 22 6.59 -7.53 -3.35
N ALA A 23 5.46 -6.82 -3.16
CA ALA A 23 5.37 -5.43 -3.57
C ALA A 23 6.15 -4.52 -2.60
N LEU A 24 6.96 -3.65 -3.16
CA LEU A 24 7.71 -2.61 -2.48
C LEU A 24 7.00 -1.28 -2.70
N PHE A 25 6.61 -0.62 -1.62
CA PHE A 25 5.87 0.65 -1.67
C PHE A 25 6.82 1.82 -1.51
N HIS A 26 6.58 2.86 -2.31
CA HIS A 26 7.33 4.10 -2.32
C HIS A 26 6.52 5.20 -1.61
N PRO A 27 7.16 6.25 -1.08
CA PRO A 27 6.50 7.33 -0.36
C PRO A 27 5.52 8.16 -1.21
N ASP A 28 5.65 8.12 -2.55
CA ASP A 28 4.71 8.75 -3.49
C ASP A 28 3.43 7.91 -3.74
N GLY A 29 3.32 6.77 -3.07
CA GLY A 29 2.22 5.81 -3.18
C GLY A 29 2.29 4.96 -4.43
N SER A 30 3.39 5.01 -5.19
CA SER A 30 3.68 4.01 -6.21
C SER A 30 4.21 2.73 -5.57
N TRP A 31 4.18 1.62 -6.31
CA TRP A 31 4.78 0.37 -5.88
C TRP A 31 5.51 -0.31 -7.04
N SER A 32 6.49 -1.13 -6.69
CA SER A 32 7.26 -1.96 -7.60
C SER A 32 7.25 -3.41 -7.11
N MET A 33 7.45 -4.38 -7.99
CA MET A 33 7.59 -5.78 -7.57
C MET A 33 9.06 -6.07 -7.25
N ALA A 34 9.32 -6.88 -6.22
CA ALA A 34 10.63 -7.50 -6.02
C ALA A 34 11.00 -8.33 -7.26
N ALA A 35 12.29 -8.32 -7.63
CA ALA A 35 12.79 -8.79 -8.93
C ALA A 35 12.41 -10.23 -9.34
N SER A 36 12.01 -11.08 -8.38
CA SER A 36 11.60 -12.47 -8.64
C SER A 36 10.08 -12.66 -8.82
N LEU A 37 9.26 -11.60 -8.78
CA LEU A 37 7.80 -11.70 -8.79
C LEU A 37 7.17 -10.91 -9.95
N THR A 38 6.18 -11.53 -10.59
CA THR A 38 5.67 -11.09 -11.89
C THR A 38 4.70 -9.91 -11.81
N ALA A 39 3.72 -9.94 -10.90
CA ALA A 39 2.75 -8.85 -10.68
C ALA A 39 1.87 -9.14 -9.45
N LEU A 40 1.25 -8.09 -8.91
CA LEU A 40 0.13 -8.25 -7.99
C LEU A 40 -1.13 -8.75 -8.72
N PRO A 41 -2.01 -9.51 -8.05
CA PRO A 41 -3.34 -9.83 -8.56
C PRO A 41 -4.11 -8.55 -8.94
N SER A 42 -4.78 -8.55 -10.08
CA SER A 42 -5.47 -7.37 -10.62
C SER A 42 -6.45 -6.74 -9.63
N ALA A 43 -7.18 -7.56 -8.87
CA ALA A 43 -8.11 -7.09 -7.85
C ALA A 43 -7.42 -6.37 -6.67
N LEU A 44 -6.24 -6.84 -6.24
CA LEU A 44 -5.46 -6.21 -5.18
C LEU A 44 -4.84 -4.91 -5.68
N ALA A 45 -4.27 -4.92 -6.89
CA ALA A 45 -3.74 -3.73 -7.53
C ALA A 45 -4.81 -2.64 -7.70
N ASP A 46 -6.04 -3.00 -8.09
CA ASP A 46 -7.14 -2.06 -8.23
C ASP A 46 -7.53 -1.43 -6.88
N ARG A 47 -7.70 -2.26 -5.84
CA ARG A 47 -7.99 -1.77 -4.48
C ARG A 47 -6.90 -0.83 -3.95
N LEU A 48 -5.63 -1.13 -4.22
CA LEU A 48 -4.51 -0.25 -3.87
C LEU A 48 -4.60 1.10 -4.61
N ARG A 49 -5.01 1.12 -5.87
CA ARG A 49 -5.24 2.38 -6.62
C ARG A 49 -6.38 3.19 -6.02
N VAL A 50 -7.49 2.54 -5.69
CA VAL A 50 -8.64 3.19 -5.03
C VAL A 50 -8.22 3.79 -3.69
N HIS A 51 -7.31 3.13 -2.97
CA HIS A 51 -6.80 3.59 -1.68
C HIS A 51 -5.45 4.32 -1.76
N ARG A 52 -5.03 4.78 -2.95
CA ARG A 52 -3.71 5.40 -3.14
C ARG A 52 -3.44 6.53 -2.16
N ARG A 53 -4.44 7.39 -1.89
CA ARG A 53 -4.30 8.48 -0.91
C ARG A 53 -3.97 7.97 0.50
N ALA A 54 -4.64 6.91 0.96
CA ALA A 54 -4.32 6.30 2.24
C ALA A 54 -2.95 5.61 2.22
N VAL A 55 -2.59 4.95 1.13
CA VAL A 55 -1.26 4.34 0.98
C VAL A 55 -0.16 5.40 1.10
N VAL A 56 -0.28 6.55 0.41
CA VAL A 56 0.65 7.69 0.56
C VAL A 56 0.74 8.14 2.01
N LEU A 57 -0.40 8.32 2.69
CA LEU A 57 -0.43 8.74 4.09
C LEU A 57 0.23 7.72 5.03
N LEU A 58 0.06 6.42 4.75
CA LEU A 58 0.71 5.34 5.50
C LEU A 58 2.23 5.37 5.29
N MET A 59 2.69 5.53 4.05
CA MET A 59 4.14 5.53 3.75
C MET A 59 4.82 6.81 4.24
N ALA A 60 4.17 7.97 4.15
CA ALA A 60 4.67 9.24 4.67
C ALA A 60 4.82 9.24 6.20
N LYS A 61 4.09 8.38 6.92
CA LYS A 61 4.19 8.22 8.38
C LYS A 61 5.35 7.31 8.81
N THR A 62 6.04 6.67 7.87
CA THR A 62 7.33 6.01 8.07
C THR A 62 8.45 6.90 7.55
N PRO A 63 8.85 7.96 8.27
CA PRO A 63 10.14 8.58 8.01
C PRO A 63 11.22 7.58 8.44
N ASP A 64 12.01 7.17 7.46
CA ASP A 64 13.39 6.70 7.56
C ASP A 64 13.94 6.64 9.01
N ALA A 65 14.06 5.42 9.56
CA ALA A 65 14.97 5.17 10.65
C ALA A 65 16.38 5.26 10.05
N GLY A 66 16.97 6.45 10.16
CA GLY A 66 18.35 6.74 9.76
C GLY A 66 19.40 5.98 10.53
#